data_AF-A0ABD5R7W4-F1
#
_entry.id   AF-A0ABD5R7W4-F1
#
_cell.length_a   1.000
_cell.length_b   1.000
_cell.length_c   1.000
_cell.angle_alpha   90.00
_cell.angle_beta   90.00
_cell.angle_gamma   90.00
#
_symmetry.space_group_name_H-M   'P 1'
#
loop_
_entity.id
_entity.type
_entity.pdbx_description
1 polymer ?
#
loop_
_entity_poly.entity_id
_entity_poly.type
_entity_poly.pdbx_seq_one_letter_code
_entity_poly.pdbx_strand_id
1 'polypeptide(L)'
;MADTPDTPETREERIEVALDLIAHLEHEELALSAVVDRIETVTSDPALTREILDTAEMRGLIDRDGARVRTRTGGTFVRFESQVVTREGEFDCRRCGASISTGHFVRFESGELGPFGSSCVRKVTGRE
;
A
#
# COMPACT_ATOMS: atom_id res chain seq x y z
N MET A 1 -3.14 21.23 19.76
CA MET A 1 -3.79 20.15 18.99
C MET A 1 -3.03 20.08 17.67
N ALA A 2 -1.97 19.28 17.61
CA ALA A 2 -1.17 19.07 16.41
C ALA A 2 -1.62 17.74 15.82
N ASP A 3 -2.32 17.82 14.69
CA ASP A 3 -2.71 16.69 13.85
C ASP A 3 -1.44 16.29 13.08
N THR A 4 -0.65 15.40 13.69
CA THR A 4 0.56 14.82 13.08
C THR A 4 0.10 13.88 11.96
N PRO A 5 0.75 13.88 10.78
CA PRO A 5 0.25 13.16 9.61
C PRO A 5 0.05 11.67 9.92
N ASP A 6 -1.14 11.19 9.56
CA ASP A 6 -1.77 9.85 9.68
C ASP A 6 -0.95 8.69 9.07
N THR A 7 0.36 8.68 9.31
CA THR A 7 1.26 7.59 8.92
C THR A 7 1.12 6.49 9.97
N PRO A 8 0.98 5.21 9.59
CA PRO A 8 0.80 4.13 10.56
C PRO A 8 1.99 4.09 11.54
N GLU A 9 1.72 4.49 12.79
CA GLU A 9 2.73 4.66 13.83
C GLU A 9 3.03 3.34 14.53
N THR A 10 2.02 2.49 14.72
CA THR A 10 2.15 1.17 15.34
C THR A 10 2.28 0.03 14.33
N ARG A 11 2.75 -1.12 14.83
CA ARG A 11 2.90 -2.35 14.07
C ARG A 11 1.55 -2.85 13.52
N GLU A 12 0.51 -2.79 14.35
CA GLU A 12 -0.83 -3.25 13.99
C GLU A 12 -1.43 -2.37 12.90
N GLU A 13 -1.30 -1.04 13.00
CA GLU A 13 -1.73 -0.11 11.94
C GLU A 13 -1.01 -0.37 10.61
N ARG A 14 0.30 -0.66 10.65
CA ARG A 14 1.04 -1.01 9.43
C ARG A 14 0.53 -2.30 8.79
N ILE A 15 0.14 -3.28 9.61
CA ILE A 15 -0.45 -4.52 9.10
C ILE A 15 -1.76 -4.20 8.42
N GLU A 16 -2.69 -3.53 9.10
CA GLU A 16 -3.99 -3.21 8.53
C GLU A 16 -3.88 -2.36 7.26
N VAL A 17 -3.04 -1.31 7.24
CA VAL A 17 -2.79 -0.50 6.02
C VAL A 17 -2.24 -1.35 4.87
N ALA A 18 -1.34 -2.30 5.15
CA ALA A 18 -0.82 -3.18 4.12
C ALA A 18 -1.87 -4.20 3.62
N LEU A 19 -2.73 -4.70 4.51
CA LEU A 19 -3.85 -5.56 4.13
C LEU A 19 -4.86 -4.81 3.27
N ASP A 20 -5.17 -3.56 3.63
CA ASP A 20 -6.00 -2.65 2.84
C ASP A 20 -5.39 -2.43 1.44
N LEU A 21 -4.09 -2.16 1.36
CA LEU A 21 -3.39 -2.03 0.09
C LEU A 21 -3.54 -3.28 -0.78
N ILE A 22 -3.36 -4.48 -0.20
CA ILE A 22 -3.50 -5.76 -0.90
C ILE A 22 -4.94 -6.00 -1.36
N ALA A 23 -5.91 -5.74 -0.49
CA ALA A 23 -7.33 -5.91 -0.78
C ALA A 23 -7.78 -5.02 -1.95
N HIS A 24 -7.14 -3.86 -2.12
CA HIS A 24 -7.52 -2.89 -3.15
C HIS A 24 -6.66 -2.91 -4.41
N LEU A 25 -5.81 -3.93 -4.60
CA LEU A 25 -5.05 -4.10 -5.85
C LEU A 25 -5.99 -4.41 -7.02
N GLU A 26 -5.78 -3.75 -8.15
CA GLU A 26 -6.59 -3.93 -9.37
C GLU A 26 -6.34 -5.29 -10.05
N HIS A 27 -5.13 -5.85 -9.89
CA HIS A 27 -4.74 -7.09 -10.54
C HIS A 27 -5.18 -8.32 -9.74
N GLU A 28 -5.97 -9.19 -10.39
CA GLU A 28 -6.41 -10.48 -9.85
C GLU A 28 -5.25 -11.46 -9.63
N GLU A 29 -4.17 -11.35 -10.39
CA GLU A 29 -2.97 -12.19 -10.24
C GLU A 29 -1.68 -11.37 -10.43
N LEU A 30 -0.75 -11.52 -9.49
CA LEU A 30 0.53 -10.81 -9.43
C LEU A 30 1.67 -11.77 -9.08
N ALA A 31 2.90 -11.39 -9.42
CA ALA A 31 4.07 -12.07 -8.87
C ALA A 31 4.18 -11.77 -7.36
N LEU A 32 4.61 -12.75 -6.56
CA LEU A 32 4.86 -12.56 -5.13
C LEU A 32 5.81 -11.39 -4.87
N SER A 33 6.86 -11.26 -5.69
CA SER A 33 7.79 -10.13 -5.61
C SER A 33 7.07 -8.79 -5.75
N ALA A 34 6.13 -8.67 -6.70
CA ALA A 34 5.38 -7.44 -6.93
C ALA A 34 4.45 -7.08 -5.76
N VAL A 35 3.93 -8.08 -5.04
CA VAL A 35 3.17 -7.86 -3.79
C VAL A 35 4.11 -7.43 -2.67
N VAL A 36 5.27 -8.09 -2.53
CA VAL A 36 6.30 -7.73 -1.55
C VAL A 36 6.79 -6.30 -1.76
N ASP A 37 7.12 -5.90 -2.99
CA ASP A 37 7.54 -4.53 -3.34
C ASP A 37 6.53 -3.46 -2.85
N ARG A 38 5.25 -3.81 -2.82
CA ARG A 38 4.17 -2.92 -2.35
C ARG A 38 4.09 -2.89 -0.83
N ILE A 39 4.21 -4.04 -0.17
CA ILE A 39 4.28 -4.12 1.29
C ILE A 39 5.51 -3.35 1.80
N GLU A 40 6.61 -3.37 1.06
CA GLU A 40 7.84 -2.64 1.39
C GLU A 40 7.65 -1.11 1.39
N THR A 41 6.58 -0.59 0.78
CA THR A 41 6.20 0.82 0.90
C THR A 41 5.54 1.16 2.24
N VAL A 42 5.10 0.15 3.01
CA VAL A 42 4.51 0.29 4.35
C VAL A 42 5.55 -0.01 5.42
N THR A 43 6.37 -1.04 5.19
CA THR A 43 7.38 -1.50 6.14
C THR A 43 8.59 -2.11 5.46
N SER A 44 9.79 -1.75 5.89
CA SER A 44 11.04 -2.40 5.44
C SER A 44 11.46 -3.57 6.36
N ASP A 45 10.67 -3.89 7.39
CA ASP A 45 10.96 -5.00 8.31
C ASP A 45 10.51 -6.36 7.70
N PRO A 46 11.43 -7.30 7.46
CA PRO A 46 11.11 -8.55 6.78
C PRO A 46 10.31 -9.52 7.64
N ALA A 47 10.28 -9.36 8.97
CA ALA A 47 9.39 -10.16 9.82
C ALA A 47 7.94 -9.66 9.66
N LEU A 48 7.74 -8.34 9.66
CA LEU A 48 6.44 -7.73 9.44
C LEU A 48 5.91 -8.01 8.03
N THR A 49 6.75 -7.97 6.99
CA THR A 49 6.35 -8.34 5.63
C THR A 49 5.80 -9.77 5.55
N ARG A 50 6.46 -10.74 6.22
CA ARG A 50 5.99 -12.12 6.25
C ARG A 50 4.67 -12.24 7.00
N GLU A 51 4.52 -11.54 8.12
CA GLU A 51 3.28 -11.54 8.88
C GLU A 51 2.11 -10.92 8.10
N ILE A 52 2.35 -9.85 7.36
CA ILE A 52 1.35 -9.23 6.49
C ILE A 52 0.88 -10.24 5.43
N LEU A 53 1.82 -10.93 4.76
CA LEU A 53 1.46 -11.95 3.76
C LEU A 53 0.69 -13.12 4.37
N ASP A 54 1.10 -13.59 5.54
CA ASP A 54 0.43 -14.68 6.25
C ASP A 54 -0.98 -14.26 6.68
N THR A 55 -1.11 -13.05 7.22
CA THR A 55 -2.40 -12.48 7.62
C THR A 55 -3.33 -12.25 6.42
N ALA A 56 -2.80 -11.79 5.29
CA ALA A 56 -3.55 -11.62 4.06
C ALA A 56 -4.11 -12.96 3.53
N GLU A 57 -3.30 -14.02 3.58
CA GLU A 57 -3.72 -15.36 3.20
C GLU A 57 -4.75 -15.93 4.20
N MET A 58 -4.49 -15.81 5.50
CA MET A 58 -5.41 -16.26 6.55
C MET A 58 -6.77 -15.55 6.48
N ARG A 59 -6.80 -14.25 6.15
CA ARG A 59 -8.04 -13.49 5.95
C ARG A 59 -8.69 -13.74 4.59
N GLY A 60 -8.08 -14.56 3.73
CA GLY A 60 -8.60 -14.89 2.41
C GLY A 60 -8.54 -13.72 1.42
N LEU A 61 -7.67 -12.74 1.65
CA LEU A 61 -7.43 -11.63 0.73
C LEU A 61 -6.57 -12.08 -0.46
N ILE A 62 -5.66 -13.02 -0.21
CA ILE A 62 -4.78 -13.59 -1.23
C ILE A 62 -4.73 -15.11 -1.17
N ASP A 63 -4.31 -15.70 -2.28
CA ASP A 63 -4.00 -17.11 -2.44
C ASP A 63 -2.59 -17.21 -3.05
N ARG A 64 -1.65 -17.87 -2.37
CA ARG A 64 -0.26 -17.98 -2.83
C ARG A 64 -0.05 -19.32 -3.53
N ASP A 65 0.35 -19.26 -4.80
CA ASP A 65 0.77 -20.42 -5.59
C ASP A 65 2.24 -20.24 -6.00
N GLY A 66 3.15 -20.76 -5.17
CA GLY A 66 4.60 -20.66 -5.37
C GLY A 66 5.09 -19.21 -5.49
N ALA A 67 5.39 -18.78 -6.72
CA ALA A 67 5.88 -17.43 -7.02
C ALA A 67 4.77 -16.45 -7.45
N ARG A 68 3.51 -16.89 -7.47
CA ARG A 68 2.35 -16.10 -7.87
C ARG A 68 1.40 -15.92 -6.70
N VAL A 69 0.71 -14.79 -6.69
CA VAL A 69 -0.29 -14.41 -5.70
C VAL A 69 -1.55 -14.03 -6.44
N ARG A 70 -2.68 -14.66 -6.10
CA ARG A 70 -3.99 -14.27 -6.59
C ARG A 70 -4.69 -13.44 -5.53
N THR A 71 -5.13 -12.25 -5.88
CA THR A 71 -5.96 -11.42 -4.99
C THR A 71 -7.41 -11.87 -5.16
N ARG A 72 -8.12 -12.04 -4.04
CA ARG A 72 -9.56 -12.40 -4.05
C ARG A 72 -10.45 -11.17 -4.05
N THR A 73 -9.97 -10.08 -4.63
CA THR A 73 -10.64 -8.77 -4.65
C THR A 73 -11.89 -8.84 -5.53
N GLY A 74 -13.01 -9.22 -4.94
CA GLY A 74 -14.34 -9.19 -5.55
C GLY A 74 -14.89 -7.77 -5.76
N GLY A 75 -14.11 -6.85 -6.33
CA GLY A 75 -14.59 -5.55 -6.81
C GLY A 75 -14.24 -4.29 -5.99
N THR A 76 -13.44 -4.40 -4.93
CA THR A 76 -13.06 -3.27 -4.05
C THR A 76 -11.68 -2.73 -4.42
N PHE A 77 -11.48 -2.20 -5.63
CA PHE A 77 -10.20 -1.61 -6.05
C PHE A 77 -10.07 -0.15 -5.57
N VAL A 78 -8.84 0.35 -5.37
CA VAL A 78 -8.62 1.75 -5.00
C VAL A 78 -9.18 2.67 -6.10
N ARG A 79 -10.18 3.48 -5.78
CA ARG A 79 -10.64 4.54 -6.68
C ARG A 79 -9.75 5.76 -6.49
N PHE A 80 -8.83 5.95 -7.43
CA PHE A 80 -7.83 7.02 -7.39
C PHE A 80 -8.44 8.42 -7.19
N GLU A 81 -9.62 8.67 -7.75
CA GLU A 81 -10.33 9.96 -7.62
C GLU A 81 -10.99 10.18 -6.26
N SER A 82 -11.13 9.15 -5.42
CA SER A 82 -11.84 9.21 -4.13
C SER A 82 -10.94 8.93 -2.93
N GLN A 83 -9.88 8.14 -3.10
CA GLN A 83 -9.02 7.67 -2.01
C GLN A 83 -7.60 8.28 -2.05
N VAL A 84 -7.25 9.10 -3.05
CA VAL A 84 -5.93 9.74 -3.10
C VAL A 84 -6.05 11.23 -2.77
N VAL A 85 -5.47 11.64 -1.65
CA VAL A 85 -5.32 13.04 -1.25
C VAL A 85 -3.99 13.56 -1.76
N THR A 86 -4.00 14.75 -2.35
CA THR A 86 -2.78 15.42 -2.82
C THR A 86 -2.45 16.60 -1.92
N ARG A 87 -1.17 16.73 -1.53
CA ARG A 87 -0.66 17.88 -0.76
C ARG A 87 0.56 18.45 -1.44
N GLU A 88 0.63 19.77 -1.53
CA GLU A 88 1.78 20.50 -2.04
C GLU A 88 2.76 20.80 -0.88
N GLY A 89 4.06 20.64 -1.13
CA GLY A 89 5.11 20.79 -0.12
C GLY A 89 6.37 20.01 -0.51
N GLU A 90 7.43 20.13 0.28
CA GLU A 90 8.65 19.33 0.09
C GLU A 90 8.49 17.97 0.76
N PHE A 91 8.40 16.92 -0.04
CA PHE A 91 8.27 15.54 0.42
C PHE A 91 9.29 14.64 -0.25
N ASP A 92 9.61 13.51 0.37
CA ASP A 92 10.41 12.44 -0.24
C ASP A 92 9.52 11.25 -0.55
N CYS A 93 9.49 10.82 -1.81
CA CYS A 93 8.63 9.71 -2.23
C CYS A 93 9.01 8.43 -1.49
N ARG A 94 8.08 7.84 -0.73
CA ARG A 94 8.36 6.64 0.06
C ARG A 94 8.80 5.42 -0.77
N ARG A 95 8.40 5.35 -2.04
CA ARG A 95 8.75 4.25 -2.95
C ARG A 95 10.16 4.36 -3.53
N CYS A 96 10.53 5.54 -4.05
CA CYS A 96 11.78 5.71 -4.80
C CYS A 96 12.78 6.68 -4.15
N GLY A 97 12.41 7.35 -3.07
CA GLY A 97 13.23 8.34 -2.38
C GLY A 97 13.41 9.67 -3.11
N ALA A 98 12.74 9.88 -4.25
CA ALA A 98 12.84 11.13 -4.99
C ALA A 98 12.14 12.29 -4.26
N SER A 99 12.80 13.44 -4.20
CA SER A 99 12.22 14.68 -3.69
C SER A 99 11.13 15.18 -4.63
N ILE A 100 9.94 15.40 -4.09
CA ILE A 100 8.74 15.81 -4.82
C ILE A 100 8.13 17.05 -4.16
N SER A 101 7.66 17.97 -5.00
CA SER A 101 6.92 19.16 -4.55
C SER A 101 5.42 18.88 -4.30
N THR A 102 4.97 17.68 -4.65
CA THR A 102 3.56 17.27 -4.56
C THR A 102 3.47 15.83 -4.08
N GLY A 103 3.10 15.64 -2.82
CA GLY A 103 2.90 14.34 -2.19
C GLY A 103 1.49 13.81 -2.44
N HIS A 104 1.39 12.58 -2.90
CA HIS A 104 0.15 11.83 -3.06
C HIS A 104 0.03 10.82 -1.92
N PHE A 105 -1.13 10.82 -1.26
CA PHE A 105 -1.41 10.04 -0.07
C PHE A 105 -2.65 9.20 -0.31
N VAL A 106 -2.54 7.88 -0.18
CA VAL A 106 -3.67 6.97 -0.31
C VAL A 106 -4.31 6.83 1.06
N ARG A 107 -5.57 7.24 1.18
CA ARG A 107 -6.35 7.09 2.40
C ARG A 107 -7.10 5.76 2.38
N PHE A 108 -6.81 4.96 3.39
CA PHE A 108 -7.55 3.76 3.74
C PHE A 108 -8.36 4.01 5.01
N GLU A 109 -9.26 3.09 5.36
CA GLU A 109 -9.98 3.16 6.63
C GLU A 109 -9.03 2.93 7.82
N SER A 110 -7.97 2.14 7.60
CA SER A 110 -6.94 1.85 8.60
C SER A 110 -5.80 2.86 8.68
N GLY A 111 -5.76 3.87 7.82
CA GLY A 111 -4.77 4.95 7.88
C GLY A 111 -4.33 5.46 6.50
N GLU A 112 -3.36 6.38 6.50
CA GLU A 112 -2.84 7.01 5.28
C GLU A 112 -1.48 6.42 4.84
N LEU A 113 -1.36 6.13 3.54
CA LEU A 113 -0.15 5.64 2.91
C LEU A 113 0.43 6.69 1.95
N GLY A 114 1.61 7.22 2.29
CA GLY A 114 2.32 8.21 1.48
C GLY A 114 3.49 8.83 2.24
N PRO A 115 4.15 9.87 1.70
CA PRO A 115 3.88 10.52 0.40
C PRO A 115 4.46 9.76 -0.80
N PHE A 116 3.77 9.83 -1.94
CA PHE A 116 4.24 9.31 -3.23
C PHE A 116 4.22 10.38 -4.33
N GLY A 117 5.12 10.24 -5.31
CA GLY A 117 5.03 11.00 -6.57
C GLY A 117 3.88 10.49 -7.45
N SER A 118 3.42 11.32 -8.39
CA SER A 118 2.27 11.03 -9.27
C SER A 118 2.36 9.70 -10.03
N SER A 119 3.54 9.36 -10.56
CA SER A 119 3.78 8.06 -11.21
C SER A 119 3.93 6.92 -10.20
N CYS A 120 4.52 7.18 -9.03
CA CYS A 120 4.75 6.13 -8.03
C CYS A 120 3.46 5.63 -7.41
N VAL A 121 2.53 6.54 -7.07
CA VAL A 121 1.23 6.16 -6.50
C VAL A 121 0.44 5.27 -7.47
N ARG A 122 0.43 5.58 -8.76
CA ARG A 122 -0.26 4.77 -9.78
C ARG A 122 0.28 3.35 -9.87
N LYS A 123 1.61 3.22 -9.83
CA LYS A 123 2.27 1.91 -9.84
C LYS A 123 2.05 1.13 -8.54
N VAL A 124 1.96 1.80 -7.38
CA VAL A 124 1.67 1.14 -6.10
C VAL A 124 0.24 0.62 -6.09
N THR A 125 -0.72 1.43 -6.51
CA THR A 125 -2.14 1.03 -6.58
C THR A 125 -2.47 0.09 -7.74
N GLY A 126 -1.53 -0.17 -8.65
CA GLY A 126 -1.66 -1.18 -9.71
C GLY A 126 -2.35 -0.70 -10.99
N ARG A 127 -2.23 0.58 -11.36
CA ARG A 127 -2.72 1.12 -12.65
C ARG A 127 -1.66 1.13 -13.77
N GLU A 128 -0.39 0.91 -13.44
CA GLU A 128 0.79 0.84 -14.34
C GLU A 128 1.75 -0.26 -13.87
#